data_AF-A0A925Q318-F1
#
_entry.id   AF-A0A925Q318-F1
#
_cell.length_a   1.000
_cell.length_b   1.000
_cell.length_c   1.000
_cell.angle_alpha   90.00
_cell.angle_beta   90.00
_cell.angle_gamma   90.00
#
_symmetry.space_group_name_H-M   'P 1'
#
loop_
_entity.id
_entity.type
_entity.pdbx_description
1 polymer ?
#
loop_
_entity_poly.entity_id
_entity_poly.type
_entity_poly.pdbx_seq_one_letter_code
_entity_poly.pdbx_strand_id
1 'polypeptide(L)' 'MELTPREKDKLLLFTAALVAERRKARGLKLNYPEAVALISAAILEGARDGR' A
#
# COMPACT_ATOMS: atom_id res chain seq x y z
N MET A 1 -9.94 -7.21 -16.96
CA MET A 1 -10.64 -6.85 -15.71
C MET A 1 -11.34 -5.53 -15.95
N GLU A 2 -12.64 -5.46 -15.69
CA GLU A 2 -13.38 -4.20 -15.67
C GLU A 2 -13.33 -3.62 -14.26
N LEU A 3 -12.25 -2.89 -13.98
CA LEU A 3 -12.02 -2.29 -12.66
C LEU A 3 -12.87 -1.03 -12.50
N THR A 4 -13.62 -0.97 -11.41
CA THR A 4 -14.25 0.25 -10.95
C THR A 4 -13.18 1.31 -10.62
N PRO A 5 -13.52 2.62 -10.66
CA PRO A 5 -12.59 3.67 -10.27
C PRO A 5 -11.96 3.42 -8.89
N ARG A 6 -12.77 2.96 -7.93
CA ARG A 6 -12.32 2.65 -6.56
C ARG A 6 -11.30 1.52 -6.51
N GLU A 7 -11.43 0.50 -7.34
CA GLU A 7 -10.45 -0.59 -7.39
C GLU A 7 -9.13 -0.13 -8.00
N LYS A 8 -9.18 0.76 -9.00
CA LYS A 8 -7.97 1.40 -9.53
C LYS A 8 -7.26 2.24 -8.46
N ASP A 9 -8.00 2.99 -7.65
CA ASP A 9 -7.42 3.77 -6.55
C ASP A 9 -6.76 2.88 -5.50
N LYS A 10 -7.38 1.74 -5.16
CA LYS A 10 -6.76 0.76 -4.25
C LYS A 10 -5.48 0.16 -4.82
N LEU A 11 -5.45 -0.09 -6.13
CA LEU A 11 -4.22 -0.54 -6.80
C LEU A 11 -3.12 0.53 -6.76
N LEU A 12 -3.47 1.81 -6.96
CA LEU A 12 -2.53 2.92 -6.83
C LEU A 12 -1.98 3.06 -5.40
N LEU A 13 -2.84 2.84 -4.39
CA LEU A 13 -2.41 2.82 -2.99
C LEU A 13 -1.43 1.65 -2.73
N PHE A 14 -1.73 0.47 -3.26
CA PHE A 14 -0.88 -0.71 -3.13
C PHE A 14 0.49 -0.50 -3.80
N THR A 15 0.53 0.12 -4.99
CA THR A 15 1.82 0.43 -5.64
C THR A 15 2.64 1.44 -4.84
N ALA A 16 2.00 2.44 -4.22
CA ALA A 16 2.69 3.37 -3.31
C ALA A 16 3.29 2.64 -2.09
N ALA A 17 2.57 1.67 -1.53
CA ALA A 17 3.05 0.84 -0.43
C ALA A 17 4.26 -0.01 -0.83
N LEU A 18 4.27 -0.61 -2.03
CA LEU A 18 5.43 -1.35 -2.55
C LEU A 18 6.66 -0.46 -2.71
N VAL A 19 6.49 0.80 -3.14
CA VAL A 19 7.60 1.76 -3.22
C VAL A 19 8.15 2.06 -1.83
N ALA A 20 7.26 2.30 -0.86
CA ALA A 20 7.63 2.54 0.53
C ALA A 20 8.34 1.34 1.16
N GLU A 21 7.86 0.11 0.92
CA GLU A 21 8.49 -1.13 1.38
C GLU A 21 9.92 -1.27 0.83
N ARG A 22 10.11 -1.07 -0.48
CA ARG A 22 11.44 -1.12 -1.10
C ARG A 22 12.37 -0.04 -0.56
N ARG A 23 11.86 1.15 -0.23
CA ARG A 23 12.64 2.22 0.41
C ARG A 23 13.06 1.82 1.83
N LYS A 24 12.12 1.30 2.63
CA LYS A 24 12.38 0.78 3.99
C LYS A 24 13.40 -0.36 3.97
N ALA A 25 13.30 -1.29 3.03
CA ALA A 25 14.22 -2.42 2.87
C ALA A 25 15.67 -1.99 2.56
N ARG A 26 15.86 -0.81 1.95
CA ARG A 26 17.18 -0.19 1.76
C ARG A 26 17.68 0.57 3.00
N GLY A 27 16.96 0.54 4.11
CA GLY A 27 17.30 1.23 5.36
C GLY A 27 16.87 2.71 5.39
N LEU A 28 16.05 3.18 4.45
CA LEU A 28 15.55 4.55 4.49
C LEU A 28 14.47 4.70 5.56
N LYS A 29 14.53 5.80 6.31
CA LYS A 29 13.45 6.21 7.22
C LYS A 29 12.27 6.67 6.38
N LEU A 30 11.11 6.09 6.64
CA LEU A 30 9.89 6.43 5.92
C LEU A 30 9.45 7.86 6.22
N ASN A 31 8.97 8.55 5.19
CA ASN A 31 8.24 9.80 5.34
C ASN A 31 6.74 9.55 5.62
N TYR A 32 5.98 10.63 5.81
CA TYR A 32 4.56 10.55 6.12
C TYR A 32 3.74 9.76 5.09
N PRO A 33 3.74 10.10 3.78
CA PRO A 33 2.92 9.37 2.80
C PRO A 33 3.35 7.90 2.62
N GLU A 34 4.64 7.59 2.76
CA GLU A 34 5.13 6.21 2.72
C GLU A 34 4.62 5.38 3.90
N ALA A 35 4.66 5.95 5.11
CA ALA A 35 4.15 5.29 6.29
C ALA A 35 2.64 5.04 6.18
N VAL A 36 1.87 6.05 5.72
CA VAL A 36 0.43 5.92 5.49
C VAL A 36 0.12 4.85 4.45
N ALA A 37 0.85 4.83 3.33
CA ALA A 37 0.65 3.83 2.27
C ALA A 37 0.91 2.41 2.78
N LEU A 38 2.01 2.20 3.49
CA LEU A 38 2.37 0.90 4.08
C LEU A 38 1.33 0.40 5.07
N ILE A 39 0.89 1.25 6.00
CA ILE A 39 -0.13 0.88 6.99
C ILE A 39 -1.44 0.55 6.28
N SER A 40 -1.87 1.39 5.34
CA SER A 40 -3.13 1.18 4.62
C SER A 40 -3.14 -0.11 3.81
N ALA A 41 -2.03 -0.43 3.12
CA ALA A 41 -1.88 -1.68 2.39
C ALA A 41 -1.94 -2.89 3.34
N ALA A 42 -1.27 -2.84 4.49
CA ALA A 42 -1.33 -3.92 5.48
C ALA A 42 -2.76 -4.20 5.97
N ILE A 43 -3.56 -3.15 6.22
CA ILE A 43 -4.97 -3.31 6.61
C ILE A 43 -5.81 -3.88 5.46
N LEU A 44 -5.58 -3.44 4.22
CA LEU A 44 -6.31 -3.96 3.06
C LEU A 44 -6.01 -5.45 2.81
N GLU A 45 -4.76 -5.87 2.96
CA GLU A 45 -4.37 -7.28 2.86
C GLU A 45 -4.94 -8.10 4.03
N GLY A 46 -4.91 -7.58 5.27
CA GLY A 46 -5.56 -8.25 6.41
C GLY A 46 -7.06 -8.44 6.18
N ALA A 47 -7.75 -7.38 5.74
CA ALA A 47 -9.17 -7.46 5.37
C ALA A 47 -9.42 -8.45 4.22
N ARG A 48 -8.47 -8.61 3.29
CA ARG A 48 -8.55 -9.58 2.19
C ARG A 48 -8.38 -11.01 2.68
N ASP A 49 -7.49 -11.22 3.66
CA ASP A 49 -7.25 -12.50 4.34
C ASP A 49 -8.37 -12.87 5.32
N GLY A 50 -9.29 -11.94 5.61
CA GLY A 50 -10.39 -12.12 6.55
C GLY A 50 -9.95 -12.06 8.01
N ARG A 51 -8.91 -11.26 8.32
CA ARG A 51 -8.33 -11.09 9.66
C ARG A 51 -8.17 -9.63 10.05
#